data_AF-A0A933LI67-F1
#
_entry.id   AF-A0A933LI67-F1
#
_cell.length_a   1.000
_cell.length_b   1.000
_cell.length_c   1.000
_cell.angle_alpha   90.00
_cell.angle_beta   90.00
_cell.angle_gamma   90.00
#
_symmetry.space_group_name_H-M   'P 1'
#
loop_
_entity.id
_entity.type
_entity.pdbx_description
1 polymer ?
#
loop_
_entity_poly.entity_id
_entity_poly.type
_entity_poly.pdbx_seq_one_letter_code
_entity_poly.pdbx_strand_id
1 'polypeptide(L)'
;MGSEEGSAMWFWLVAAAFSAWGAVCGVWLWILLVQIFARRKSRELFLPVSANPDLTRTSRRTASGSADLQDRPAGSRSHTGGSWSHTGAETGTELPSVRIIVPVRNLGRRIMPCLESILAQDYANLRLTLIDDRSEDDTYAWLARIAATDPRVKVHHVETLPAGWLGKSHALWAASKTAGEEWLLFIDDDCHLDPGAVRTTVRYAAAHDLDLLTLWPRHLAGSFWEHAVIPLCGAIIALWF
;
A
#
# COMPACT_ATOMS: atom_id res chain seq x y z
N MET A 1 -15.09 27.39 -11.63
CA MET A 1 -15.00 26.33 -12.66
C MET A 1 -13.57 26.32 -13.17
N GLY A 2 -12.87 25.20 -12.99
CA GLY A 2 -11.50 25.00 -13.49
C GLY A 2 -10.44 24.91 -12.38
N SER A 3 -10.21 23.71 -11.84
CA SER A 3 -8.88 23.22 -11.42
C SER A 3 -8.90 21.76 -10.88
N GLU A 4 -9.82 20.90 -11.33
CA GLU A 4 -9.78 19.45 -11.01
C GLU A 4 -8.62 18.70 -11.73
N GLU A 5 -7.93 19.36 -12.67
CA GLU A 5 -6.97 18.71 -13.58
C GLU A 5 -5.58 18.44 -12.94
N GLY A 6 -5.27 19.01 -11.77
CA GLY A 6 -3.91 18.95 -11.20
C GLY A 6 -3.58 17.71 -10.35
N SER A 7 -4.54 17.19 -9.56
CA SER A 7 -4.34 15.96 -8.78
C SER A 7 -4.46 14.70 -9.64
N ALA A 8 -5.24 14.81 -10.72
CA ALA A 8 -5.24 13.85 -11.80
C ALA A 8 -3.83 13.75 -12.41
N MET A 9 -3.07 14.84 -12.53
CA MET A 9 -1.79 14.88 -13.26
C MET A 9 -0.69 13.96 -12.69
N TRP A 10 -0.69 13.65 -11.39
CA TRP A 10 0.28 12.74 -10.77
C TRP A 10 -0.14 11.26 -10.80
N PHE A 11 -1.45 10.99 -10.63
CA PHE A 11 -2.01 9.68 -11.00
C PHE A 11 -1.84 9.41 -12.51
N TRP A 12 -1.95 10.45 -13.34
CA TRP A 12 -1.62 10.44 -14.76
C TRP A 12 -0.11 10.39 -15.01
N LEU A 13 0.80 10.78 -14.13
CA LEU A 13 2.24 10.55 -14.38
C LEU A 13 2.62 9.08 -14.13
N VAL A 14 1.95 8.40 -13.19
CA VAL A 14 2.07 6.95 -12.98
C VAL A 14 1.28 6.17 -14.06
N ALA A 15 0.14 6.68 -14.52
CA ALA A 15 -0.68 6.04 -15.56
C ALA A 15 -0.27 6.38 -17.02
N ALA A 16 0.21 7.59 -17.30
CA ALA A 16 0.61 8.07 -18.64
C ALA A 16 2.06 7.74 -19.00
N ALA A 17 2.90 7.40 -18.01
CA ALA A 17 4.16 6.70 -18.31
C ALA A 17 3.93 5.35 -19.03
N PHE A 18 2.69 4.84 -19.05
CA PHE A 18 2.31 3.57 -19.66
C PHE A 18 1.27 3.67 -20.80
N SER A 19 0.74 4.86 -21.12
CA SER A 19 -0.23 5.02 -22.22
C SER A 19 0.41 5.16 -23.61
N ALA A 20 1.74 5.19 -23.68
CA ALA A 20 2.49 5.21 -24.93
C ALA A 20 3.17 3.86 -25.15
N TRP A 21 2.38 2.79 -25.39
CA TRP A 21 2.65 1.71 -26.36
C TRP A 21 1.83 0.43 -26.05
N GLY A 22 1.14 -0.08 -27.07
CA GLY A 22 0.83 -1.51 -27.16
C GLY A 22 -0.47 -2.01 -26.53
N ALA A 23 -1.62 -1.58 -27.07
CA ALA A 23 -2.82 -2.39 -27.02
C ALA A 23 -2.52 -3.78 -27.62
N VAL A 24 -2.76 -4.85 -26.83
CA VAL A 24 -3.09 -6.24 -27.21
C VAL A 24 -2.61 -7.26 -26.15
N CYS A 25 -1.65 -6.94 -25.26
CA CYS A 25 -1.20 -7.90 -24.23
C CYS A 25 -1.08 -7.37 -22.79
N GLY A 26 -1.13 -6.05 -22.55
CA GLY A 26 -0.83 -5.46 -21.22
C GLY A 26 -1.95 -5.49 -20.18
N VAL A 27 -3.20 -5.74 -20.56
CA VAL A 27 -4.35 -5.56 -19.66
C VAL A 27 -4.51 -6.71 -18.65
N TRP A 28 -4.06 -7.91 -19.00
CA TRP A 28 -4.13 -9.07 -18.10
C TRP A 28 -2.92 -9.19 -17.15
N LEU A 29 -1.83 -8.47 -17.42
CA LEU A 29 -0.59 -8.58 -16.64
C LEU A 29 -0.56 -7.64 -15.41
N TRP A 30 -1.41 -6.62 -15.38
CA TRP A 30 -1.44 -5.62 -14.30
C TRP A 30 -2.30 -6.01 -13.09
N ILE A 31 -3.03 -7.13 -13.17
CA ILE A 31 -4.03 -7.52 -12.17
C ILE A 31 -3.45 -8.30 -10.98
N LEU A 32 -2.20 -8.79 -11.06
CA LEU A 32 -1.73 -9.89 -10.20
C LEU A 32 -0.79 -9.55 -9.02
N LEU A 33 -0.22 -8.35 -8.90
CA LEU A 33 1.10 -8.30 -8.22
C LEU A 33 1.41 -7.07 -7.37
N VAL A 34 0.49 -6.58 -6.54
CA VAL A 34 0.85 -5.52 -5.59
C VAL A 34 0.25 -5.74 -4.21
N GLN A 35 0.94 -6.56 -3.39
CA GLN A 35 0.76 -6.56 -1.94
C GLN A 35 1.66 -5.49 -1.32
N ILE A 36 1.13 -4.27 -1.22
CA ILE A 36 1.83 -3.15 -0.56
C ILE A 36 1.45 -3.11 0.91
N PHE A 37 2.46 -3.13 1.77
CA PHE A 37 2.40 -2.63 3.14
C PHE A 37 2.86 -1.18 3.17
N ALA A 38 1.99 -0.24 3.53
CA ALA A 38 2.33 1.18 3.67
C ALA A 38 2.12 1.66 5.11
N ARG A 39 3.12 2.35 5.66
CA ARG A 39 3.08 2.98 6.98
C ARG A 39 2.51 4.39 6.89
N ARG A 40 1.52 4.71 7.73
CA ARG A 40 0.82 6.00 7.70
C ARG A 40 1.62 7.18 8.28
N LYS A 41 2.74 6.94 8.97
CA LYS A 41 3.43 7.97 9.79
C LYS A 41 4.01 9.14 8.97
N SER A 42 4.14 9.01 7.65
CA SER A 42 4.47 10.11 6.73
C SER A 42 3.27 11.04 6.55
N ARG A 43 3.10 11.97 7.51
CA ARG A 43 2.02 12.97 7.55
C ARG A 43 1.93 13.90 6.33
N GLU A 44 2.87 13.85 5.38
CA GLU A 44 2.84 14.66 4.16
C GLU A 44 2.17 13.98 2.95
N LEU A 45 1.94 12.66 3.00
CA LEU A 45 1.41 11.92 1.85
C LEU A 45 -0.13 12.05 1.67
N PHE A 46 -0.86 12.56 2.67
CA PHE A 46 -2.33 12.48 2.70
C PHE A 46 -3.09 13.71 3.26
N LEU A 47 -2.47 14.90 3.36
CA LEU A 47 -3.19 16.08 3.85
C LEU A 47 -4.00 16.80 2.75
N PRO A 48 -5.26 17.23 3.02
CA PRO A 48 -5.92 18.27 2.25
C PRO A 48 -5.38 19.64 2.68
N VAL A 49 -4.71 20.35 1.77
CA VAL A 49 -4.24 21.71 2.04
C VAL A 49 -5.41 22.69 1.88
N SER A 50 -5.92 23.21 3.01
CA SER A 50 -6.78 24.39 3.03
C SER A 50 -6.10 25.54 3.77
N ALA A 51 -6.16 26.72 3.14
CA ALA A 51 -6.00 28.07 3.69
C ALA A 51 -4.58 28.53 4.11
N ASN A 52 -3.87 29.17 3.19
CA ASN A 52 -3.15 30.41 3.49
C ASN A 52 -3.13 31.34 2.25
N PRO A 53 -3.76 32.53 2.29
CA PRO A 53 -3.82 33.45 1.17
C PRO A 53 -2.70 34.48 1.29
N ASP A 54 -1.46 34.06 1.08
CA ASP A 54 -0.39 35.02 0.80
C ASP A 54 0.74 34.26 0.14
N LEU A 55 1.10 34.70 -1.07
CA LEU A 55 2.38 34.55 -1.78
C LEU A 55 2.19 34.69 -3.31
N THR A 56 1.48 35.74 -3.74
CA THR A 56 1.78 36.40 -5.03
C THR A 56 2.86 37.45 -4.80
N ARG A 57 4.11 37.00 -4.66
CA ARG A 57 5.26 37.91 -4.86
C ARG A 57 6.46 37.17 -5.43
N THR A 58 6.35 36.85 -6.71
CA THR A 58 7.51 36.57 -7.56
C THR A 58 8.22 37.89 -7.83
N SER A 59 9.38 38.11 -7.21
CA SER A 59 10.36 39.07 -7.77
C SER A 59 11.79 38.64 -7.47
N ARG A 60 12.39 37.99 -8.47
CA ARG A 60 13.68 38.38 -9.07
C ARG A 60 14.80 38.73 -8.05
N ARG A 61 15.64 37.75 -7.68
CA ARG A 61 16.96 38.03 -7.06
C ARG A 61 18.02 38.06 -8.14
N THR A 62 18.51 39.26 -8.43
CA THR A 62 19.76 39.55 -9.14
C THR A 62 20.95 39.15 -8.29
N ALA A 63 22.00 38.68 -8.96
CA ALA A 63 23.32 38.45 -8.40
C ALA A 63 24.04 39.77 -8.06
N SER A 64 24.72 39.83 -6.91
CA SER A 64 25.96 40.59 -6.69
C SER A 64 26.49 40.45 -5.25
N GLY A 65 27.77 40.03 -5.14
CA GLY A 65 28.73 40.33 -4.05
C GLY A 65 28.51 39.65 -2.69
N SER A 66 29.51 39.38 -1.85
CA SER A 66 30.98 39.29 -1.90
C SER A 66 31.42 39.12 -0.43
N ALA A 67 32.40 38.23 -0.18
CA ALA A 67 33.26 38.14 1.01
C ALA A 67 32.62 38.02 2.42
N ASP A 68 32.91 36.93 3.13
CA ASP A 68 33.85 36.99 4.26
C ASP A 68 34.18 35.60 4.82
N LEU A 69 35.49 35.31 4.82
CA LEU A 69 36.15 34.28 5.61
C LEU A 69 36.35 34.83 7.03
N GLN A 70 36.11 34.03 8.08
CA GLN A 70 37.13 33.69 9.10
C GLN A 70 36.60 32.82 10.27
N ASP A 71 37.51 31.93 10.72
CA ASP A 71 37.72 31.36 12.07
C ASP A 71 36.90 30.16 12.64
N ARG A 72 37.47 28.95 12.40
CA ARG A 72 38.06 27.90 13.31
C ARG A 72 37.54 27.73 14.77
N PRO A 73 37.77 26.56 15.46
CA PRO A 73 38.65 25.43 15.15
C PRO A 73 38.10 24.00 15.36
N ALA A 74 38.90 23.04 14.88
CA ALA A 74 38.76 21.59 15.02
C ALA A 74 39.04 21.10 16.46
N GLY A 75 38.16 20.25 16.99
CA GLY A 75 38.31 19.55 18.26
C GLY A 75 38.51 18.05 18.06
N SER A 76 39.68 17.56 18.43
CA SER A 76 40.05 16.15 18.56
C SER A 76 39.26 15.45 19.66
N ARG A 77 38.68 14.26 19.41
CA ARG A 77 38.47 13.26 20.48
C ARG A 77 38.75 11.83 19.99
N SER A 78 39.63 11.22 20.78
CA SER A 78 40.10 9.84 20.87
C SER A 78 39.06 8.75 20.63
N HIS A 79 39.48 7.73 19.89
CA HIS A 79 38.91 6.39 19.91
C HIS A 79 39.10 5.75 21.28
N THR A 80 38.01 5.48 21.99
CA THR A 80 37.97 4.51 23.08
C THR A 80 36.85 3.52 22.77
N GLY A 81 37.24 2.25 22.60
CA GLY A 81 36.31 1.15 22.35
C GLY A 81 35.32 1.00 23.51
N GLY A 82 34.05 1.26 23.21
CA GLY A 82 32.92 0.92 24.06
C GLY A 82 32.35 -0.42 23.62
N SER A 83 32.44 -1.42 24.50
CA SER A 83 31.69 -2.66 24.43
C SER A 83 30.19 -2.35 24.39
N TRP A 84 29.52 -2.64 23.26
CA TRP A 84 28.07 -2.53 23.15
C TRP A 84 27.43 -3.75 23.82
N SER A 85 27.27 -3.69 25.14
CA SER A 85 26.34 -4.56 25.83
C SER A 85 24.92 -4.08 25.50
N HIS A 86 24.29 -4.70 24.48
CA HIS A 86 22.85 -4.61 24.27
C HIS A 86 22.12 -5.34 25.41
N THR A 87 22.06 -4.70 26.57
CA THR A 87 21.08 -5.04 27.61
C THR A 87 19.91 -4.08 27.45
N GLY A 88 19.18 -4.25 26.35
CA GLY A 88 17.87 -3.65 26.16
C GLY A 88 16.84 -4.69 26.58
N ALA A 89 16.24 -4.51 27.74
CA ALA A 89 15.13 -5.32 28.22
C ALA A 89 14.01 -5.38 27.15
N GLU A 90 13.63 -6.59 26.74
CA GLU A 90 12.43 -6.82 25.93
C GLU A 90 11.20 -6.44 26.74
N THR A 91 10.84 -5.16 26.69
CA THR A 91 9.51 -4.70 27.07
C THR A 91 8.59 -5.08 25.93
N GLY A 92 7.68 -6.03 26.19
CA GLY A 92 6.72 -6.55 25.22
C GLY A 92 6.00 -5.42 24.51
N THR A 93 6.47 -5.10 23.32
CA THR A 93 5.94 -3.99 22.52
C THR A 93 4.80 -4.58 21.71
N GLU A 94 3.58 -4.18 22.02
CA GLU A 94 2.42 -4.54 21.20
C GLU A 94 2.70 -4.18 19.75
N LEU A 95 2.50 -5.14 18.84
CA LEU A 95 2.72 -4.92 17.42
C LEU A 95 1.70 -3.89 16.88
N PRO A 96 2.10 -3.03 15.93
CA PRO A 96 1.29 -1.89 15.48
C PRO A 96 -0.01 -2.35 14.81
N SER A 97 -1.03 -1.49 14.77
CA SER A 97 -2.30 -1.86 14.13
C SER A 97 -2.17 -2.01 12.60
N VAL A 98 -2.87 -3.00 12.04
CA VAL A 98 -2.88 -3.31 10.60
C VAL A 98 -4.31 -3.32 10.09
N ARG A 99 -4.55 -2.64 8.97
CA ARG A 99 -5.77 -2.83 8.17
C ARG A 99 -5.45 -3.53 6.87
N ILE A 100 -6.08 -4.69 6.68
CA ILE A 100 -6.09 -5.39 5.41
C ILE A 100 -7.26 -4.86 4.59
N ILE A 101 -6.99 -4.54 3.32
CA ILE A 101 -7.96 -4.00 2.38
C ILE A 101 -8.03 -4.95 1.18
N VAL A 102 -9.21 -5.51 0.94
CA VAL A 102 -9.48 -6.45 -0.16
C VAL A 102 -10.58 -5.88 -1.06
N PRO A 103 -10.27 -5.50 -2.31
CA PRO A 103 -11.28 -5.20 -3.31
C PRO A 103 -11.86 -6.51 -3.84
N VAL A 104 -13.17 -6.59 -4.00
CA VAL A 104 -13.88 -7.80 -4.41
C VAL A 104 -14.86 -7.43 -5.53
N ARG A 105 -14.88 -8.23 -6.60
CA ARG A 105 -15.90 -8.10 -7.65
C ARG A 105 -16.29 -9.45 -8.25
N ASN A 106 -17.58 -9.75 -8.27
CA ASN A 106 -18.16 -10.92 -8.95
C ASN A 106 -17.52 -12.27 -8.55
N LEU A 107 -17.27 -12.46 -7.25
CA LEU A 107 -16.70 -13.69 -6.70
C LEU A 107 -17.73 -14.65 -6.10
N GLY A 108 -18.84 -14.13 -5.59
CA GLY A 108 -19.80 -14.89 -4.78
C GLY A 108 -19.08 -15.61 -3.64
N ARG A 109 -19.35 -16.92 -3.50
CA ARG A 109 -18.71 -17.78 -2.50
C ARG A 109 -17.20 -17.99 -2.71
N ARG A 110 -16.65 -17.72 -3.90
CA ARG A 110 -15.22 -18.03 -4.21
C ARG A 110 -14.23 -17.22 -3.37
N ILE A 111 -14.67 -16.11 -2.77
CA ILE A 111 -13.87 -15.26 -1.87
C ILE A 111 -13.53 -15.93 -0.52
N MET A 112 -14.29 -16.95 -0.14
CA MET A 112 -14.22 -17.53 1.21
C MET A 112 -12.82 -18.04 1.62
N PRO A 113 -12.06 -18.77 0.78
CA PRO A 113 -10.72 -19.24 1.17
C PRO A 113 -9.74 -18.10 1.47
N CYS A 114 -9.84 -16.99 0.74
CA CYS A 114 -9.04 -15.79 0.99
C CYS A 114 -9.42 -15.18 2.34
N LEU A 115 -10.72 -14.94 2.58
CA LEU A 115 -11.21 -14.36 3.84
C LEU A 115 -10.88 -15.24 5.06
N GLU A 116 -11.06 -16.55 4.94
CA GLU A 116 -10.73 -17.51 5.99
C GLU A 116 -9.24 -17.44 6.36
N SER A 117 -8.35 -17.37 5.36
CA SER A 117 -6.89 -17.24 5.59
C SER A 117 -6.51 -15.92 6.28
N ILE A 118 -7.21 -14.83 5.94
CA ILE A 118 -7.01 -13.51 6.56
C ILE A 118 -7.52 -13.51 8.01
N LEU A 119 -8.69 -14.09 8.27
CA LEU A 119 -9.29 -14.11 9.60
C LEU A 119 -8.58 -15.07 10.55
N ALA A 120 -7.87 -16.07 10.01
CA ALA A 120 -7.02 -17.00 10.74
C ALA A 120 -5.62 -16.44 11.10
N GLN A 121 -5.30 -15.19 10.72
CA GLN A 121 -4.03 -14.57 11.07
C GLN A 121 -3.86 -14.44 12.58
N ASP A 122 -2.67 -14.78 13.08
CA ASP A 122 -2.31 -14.71 14.48
C ASP A 122 -1.85 -13.31 14.92
N TYR A 123 -2.69 -12.33 14.60
CA TYR A 123 -2.42 -10.90 14.79
C TYR A 123 -3.59 -10.20 15.49
N ALA A 124 -3.39 -9.80 16.75
CA ALA A 124 -4.45 -9.23 17.58
C ALA A 124 -5.00 -7.90 17.05
N ASN A 125 -4.12 -7.01 16.58
CA ASN A 125 -4.47 -5.66 16.14
C ASN A 125 -4.81 -5.58 14.65
N LEU A 126 -5.52 -6.58 14.13
CA LEU A 126 -5.90 -6.70 12.72
C LEU A 126 -7.34 -6.25 12.49
N ARG A 127 -7.54 -5.39 11.49
CA ARG A 127 -8.85 -5.09 10.91
C ARG A 127 -8.90 -5.48 9.45
N LEU A 128 -10.08 -5.84 8.97
CA LEU A 128 -10.33 -6.18 7.57
C LEU A 128 -11.37 -5.24 6.98
N THR A 129 -11.07 -4.72 5.79
CA THR A 129 -12.00 -3.92 4.99
C THR A 129 -12.18 -4.61 3.64
N LEU A 130 -13.41 -5.02 3.37
CA LEU A 130 -13.85 -5.63 2.12
C LEU A 130 -14.57 -4.56 1.31
N ILE A 131 -14.18 -4.39 0.05
CA ILE A 131 -14.80 -3.40 -0.84
C ILE A 131 -15.48 -4.15 -1.97
N ASP A 132 -16.80 -4.14 -2.01
CA ASP A 132 -17.54 -4.63 -3.15
C ASP A 132 -17.53 -3.59 -4.28
N ASP A 133 -16.74 -3.83 -5.34
CA ASP A 133 -16.64 -2.94 -6.51
C ASP A 133 -17.71 -3.28 -7.56
N ARG A 134 -18.96 -2.93 -7.25
CA ARG A 134 -20.11 -3.05 -8.15
C ARG A 134 -20.30 -4.48 -8.65
N SER A 135 -20.33 -5.45 -7.73
CA SER A 135 -20.70 -6.82 -8.09
C SER A 135 -22.15 -6.91 -8.57
N GLU A 136 -22.38 -7.78 -9.53
CA GLU A 136 -23.69 -8.06 -10.14
C GLU A 136 -24.25 -9.42 -9.70
N ASP A 137 -23.50 -10.16 -8.88
CA ASP A 137 -23.84 -11.48 -8.34
C ASP A 137 -24.11 -11.45 -6.83
N ASP A 138 -24.07 -12.61 -6.17
CA ASP A 138 -24.31 -12.74 -4.72
C ASP A 138 -23.10 -12.36 -3.85
N THR A 139 -22.04 -11.77 -4.41
CA THR A 139 -20.82 -11.38 -3.68
C THR A 139 -21.14 -10.57 -2.43
N TYR A 140 -21.93 -9.50 -2.54
CA TYR A 140 -22.24 -8.64 -1.40
C TYR A 140 -22.88 -9.40 -0.22
N ALA A 141 -23.75 -10.37 -0.53
CA ALA A 141 -24.41 -11.18 0.49
C ALA A 141 -23.40 -12.04 1.29
N TRP A 142 -22.39 -12.59 0.63
CA TRP A 142 -21.31 -13.33 1.28
C TRP A 142 -20.44 -12.42 2.16
N LEU A 143 -20.07 -11.23 1.66
CA LEU A 143 -19.28 -10.27 2.43
C LEU A 143 -20.04 -9.79 3.68
N ALA A 144 -21.33 -9.45 3.53
CA ALA A 144 -22.19 -9.02 4.63
C ALA A 144 -22.34 -10.11 5.71
N ARG A 145 -22.44 -11.38 5.30
CA ARG A 145 -22.50 -12.52 6.23
C ARG A 145 -21.24 -12.62 7.08
N ILE A 146 -20.06 -12.46 6.48
CA ILE A 146 -18.79 -12.47 7.23
C ILE A 146 -18.71 -11.29 8.19
N ALA A 147 -19.10 -10.10 7.74
CA ALA A 147 -19.12 -8.89 8.57
C ALA A 147 -20.04 -9.02 9.80
N ALA A 148 -21.14 -9.75 9.67
CA ALA A 148 -22.05 -10.04 10.77
C ALA A 148 -21.46 -11.01 11.81
N THR A 149 -20.50 -11.86 11.40
CA THR A 149 -19.90 -12.89 12.27
C THR A 149 -18.60 -12.47 12.93
N ASP A 150 -17.86 -11.52 12.34
CA ASP A 150 -16.56 -11.09 12.86
C ASP A 150 -16.48 -9.55 12.98
N PRO A 151 -16.37 -9.00 14.20
CA PRO A 151 -16.37 -7.56 14.44
C PRO A 151 -15.12 -6.84 13.89
N ARG A 152 -14.09 -7.58 13.46
CA ARG A 152 -12.90 -7.01 12.82
C ARG A 152 -13.17 -6.59 11.37
N VAL A 153 -14.26 -7.09 10.77
CA VAL A 153 -14.57 -6.93 9.35
C VAL A 153 -15.52 -5.77 9.12
N LYS A 154 -15.19 -4.93 8.14
CA LYS A 154 -16.07 -3.90 7.58
C LYS A 154 -16.26 -4.13 6.10
N VAL A 155 -17.48 -3.95 5.63
CA VAL A 155 -17.82 -4.03 4.20
C VAL A 155 -18.22 -2.65 3.72
N HIS A 156 -17.66 -2.24 2.59
CA HIS A 156 -18.04 -1.05 1.87
C HIS A 156 -18.51 -1.46 0.48
N HIS A 157 -19.61 -0.89 0.02
CA HIS A 157 -20.09 -1.07 -1.34
C HIS A 157 -19.79 0.19 -2.15
N VAL A 158 -19.17 0.02 -3.32
CA VAL A 158 -18.92 1.09 -4.26
C VAL A 158 -20.07 1.09 -5.25
N GLU A 159 -20.90 2.13 -5.24
CA GLU A 159 -22.05 2.22 -6.13
C GLU A 159 -21.68 2.77 -7.52
N THR A 160 -20.73 3.71 -7.57
CA THR A 160 -20.37 4.42 -8.79
C THR A 160 -18.86 4.46 -9.00
N LEU A 161 -18.44 4.40 -10.26
CA LEU A 161 -17.06 4.59 -10.67
C LEU A 161 -16.92 5.96 -11.33
N PRO A 162 -16.18 6.90 -10.73
CA PRO A 162 -15.95 8.19 -11.34
C PRO A 162 -15.22 8.05 -12.69
N ALA A 163 -15.50 8.96 -13.63
CA ALA A 163 -14.88 8.93 -14.95
C ALA A 163 -13.34 9.00 -14.86
N GLY A 164 -12.64 8.23 -15.69
CA GLY A 164 -11.18 8.16 -15.71
C GLY A 164 -10.55 7.23 -14.66
N TRP A 165 -11.33 6.63 -13.76
CA TRP A 165 -10.81 5.67 -12.79
C TRP A 165 -10.86 4.22 -13.28
N LEU A 166 -9.89 3.41 -12.85
CA LEU A 166 -9.97 1.96 -12.89
C LEU A 166 -10.67 1.45 -11.61
N GLY A 167 -11.51 0.42 -11.75
CA GLY A 167 -12.37 -0.10 -10.66
C GLY A 167 -11.60 -0.47 -9.39
N LYS A 168 -10.66 -1.41 -9.50
CA LYS A 168 -9.82 -1.86 -8.37
C LYS A 168 -9.05 -0.72 -7.71
N SER A 169 -8.41 0.14 -8.49
CA SER A 169 -7.65 1.29 -7.97
C SER A 169 -8.55 2.29 -7.22
N HIS A 170 -9.75 2.56 -7.74
CA HIS A 170 -10.73 3.41 -7.06
C HIS A 170 -11.21 2.79 -5.74
N ALA A 171 -11.53 1.49 -5.75
CA ALA A 171 -11.95 0.76 -4.56
C ALA A 171 -10.88 0.84 -3.45
N LEU A 172 -9.61 0.55 -3.79
CA LEU A 172 -8.49 0.62 -2.85
C LEU A 172 -8.26 2.04 -2.33
N TRP A 173 -8.31 3.04 -3.21
CA TRP A 173 -8.19 4.44 -2.84
C TRP A 173 -9.28 4.85 -1.85
N ALA A 174 -10.54 4.53 -2.13
CA ALA A 174 -11.67 4.88 -1.28
C ALA A 174 -11.54 4.26 0.13
N ALA A 175 -11.14 2.99 0.22
CA ALA A 175 -10.93 2.34 1.52
C ALA A 175 -9.73 2.90 2.29
N SER A 176 -8.64 3.26 1.60
CA SER A 176 -7.47 3.85 2.26
C SER A 176 -7.81 5.14 3.02
N LYS A 177 -8.81 5.90 2.56
CA LYS A 177 -9.24 7.16 3.20
C LYS A 177 -9.91 6.95 4.55
N THR A 178 -10.54 5.79 4.77
CA THR A 178 -11.28 5.48 6.01
C THR A 178 -10.47 4.63 6.98
N ALA A 179 -9.25 4.24 6.60
CA ALA A 179 -8.35 3.48 7.44
C ALA A 179 -7.76 4.33 8.57
N GLY A 180 -7.69 3.76 9.77
CA GLY A 180 -7.19 4.40 10.99
C GLY A 180 -5.82 3.86 11.44
N GLU A 181 -5.43 2.72 10.90
CA GLU A 181 -4.36 1.87 11.38
C GLU A 181 -2.98 2.38 10.95
N GLU A 182 -1.94 1.94 11.64
CA GLU A 182 -0.56 2.36 11.34
C GLU A 182 -0.08 1.77 10.01
N TRP A 183 -0.46 0.52 9.73
CA TRP A 183 -0.13 -0.18 8.50
C TRP A 183 -1.37 -0.49 7.68
N LEU A 184 -1.29 -0.21 6.38
CA LEU A 184 -2.26 -0.67 5.39
C LEU A 184 -1.64 -1.79 4.57
N LEU A 185 -2.34 -2.91 4.48
CA LEU A 185 -1.98 -4.06 3.66
C LEU A 185 -3.04 -4.24 2.57
N PHE A 186 -2.64 -4.12 1.32
CA PHE A 186 -3.51 -4.37 0.17
C PHE A 186 -3.35 -5.83 -0.28
N ILE A 187 -4.46 -6.57 -0.37
CA ILE A 187 -4.47 -7.99 -0.76
C ILE A 187 -5.53 -8.20 -1.84
N ASP A 188 -5.23 -9.07 -2.80
CA ASP A 188 -6.17 -9.46 -3.84
C ASP A 188 -7.11 -10.57 -3.35
N ASP A 189 -8.27 -10.65 -3.99
CA ASP A 189 -9.38 -11.51 -3.57
C ASP A 189 -9.15 -13.02 -3.84
N ASP A 190 -8.05 -13.36 -4.51
CA ASP A 190 -7.57 -14.70 -4.81
C ASP A 190 -6.31 -15.11 -4.01
N CYS A 191 -5.87 -14.27 -3.07
CA CYS A 191 -4.69 -14.54 -2.25
C CYS A 191 -4.99 -15.46 -1.05
N HIS A 192 -3.97 -16.23 -0.64
CA HIS A 192 -3.99 -17.02 0.58
C HIS A 192 -2.81 -16.63 1.48
N LEU A 193 -3.08 -16.30 2.73
CA LEU A 193 -2.04 -15.92 3.70
C LEU A 193 -1.75 -17.06 4.67
N ASP A 194 -0.47 -17.38 4.83
CA ASP A 194 -0.02 -18.24 5.94
C ASP A 194 -0.39 -17.60 7.29
N PRO A 195 -0.74 -18.37 8.34
CA PRO A 195 -1.27 -17.82 9.60
C PRO A 195 -0.39 -16.76 10.29
N GLY A 196 0.93 -16.81 10.07
CA GLY A 196 1.90 -15.86 10.63
C GLY A 196 2.38 -14.76 9.67
N ALA A 197 1.79 -14.64 8.48
CA ALA A 197 2.26 -13.75 7.42
C ALA A 197 2.26 -12.28 7.86
N VAL A 198 1.14 -11.80 8.41
CA VAL A 198 1.02 -10.40 8.85
C VAL A 198 2.01 -10.08 9.96
N ARG A 199 2.09 -10.94 10.99
CA ARG A 199 3.03 -10.77 12.10
C ARG A 199 4.47 -10.68 11.62
N THR A 200 4.87 -11.62 10.76
CA THR A 200 6.25 -11.71 10.26
C THR A 200 6.61 -10.46 9.45
N THR A 201 5.70 -10.03 8.58
CA THR A 201 5.88 -8.87 7.72
C THR A 201 6.03 -7.58 8.53
N VAL A 202 5.12 -7.34 9.48
CA VAL A 202 5.17 -6.14 10.32
C VAL A 202 6.42 -6.13 11.19
N ARG A 203 6.81 -7.27 11.76
CA ARG A 203 8.07 -7.37 12.53
C ARG A 203 9.28 -7.05 11.67
N TYR A 204 9.32 -7.56 10.44
CA TYR A 204 10.41 -7.26 9.51
C TYR A 204 10.47 -5.78 9.18
N ALA A 205 9.33 -5.16 8.85
CA ALA A 205 9.25 -3.73 8.56
C ALA A 205 9.68 -2.87 9.76
N ALA A 206 9.22 -3.21 10.97
CA ALA A 206 9.61 -2.50 12.19
C ALA A 206 11.10 -2.65 12.51
N ALA A 207 11.67 -3.86 12.35
CA ALA A 207 13.08 -4.12 12.62
C ALA A 207 14.03 -3.36 11.68
N HIS A 208 13.57 -3.00 10.48
CA HIS A 208 14.36 -2.27 9.48
C HIS A 208 13.90 -0.81 9.31
N ASP A 209 13.01 -0.32 10.18
CA ASP A 209 12.40 1.01 10.13
C ASP A 209 11.87 1.39 8.73
N LEU A 210 11.13 0.46 8.11
CA LEU A 210 10.56 0.66 6.77
C LEU A 210 9.26 1.47 6.85
N ASP A 211 9.05 2.32 5.84
CA ASP A 211 7.77 3.00 5.61
C ASP A 211 6.92 2.31 4.54
N LEU A 212 7.55 1.51 3.67
CA LEU A 212 6.91 0.75 2.60
C LEU A 212 7.61 -0.61 2.46
N LEU A 213 6.82 -1.68 2.36
CA LEU A 213 7.31 -3.02 2.10
C LEU A 213 6.42 -3.70 1.07
N THR A 214 7.03 -4.25 0.02
CA THR A 214 6.33 -5.05 -0.99
C THR A 214 6.74 -6.50 -0.82
N LEU A 215 5.76 -7.41 -0.80
CA LEU A 215 6.00 -8.84 -0.72
C LEU A 215 5.79 -9.48 -2.09
N TRP A 216 6.71 -10.38 -2.45
CA TRP A 216 6.53 -11.20 -3.64
C TRP A 216 5.78 -12.49 -3.26
N PRO A 217 4.57 -12.73 -3.79
CA PRO A 217 3.82 -13.91 -3.44
C PRO A 217 4.41 -15.16 -4.10
N ARG A 218 4.25 -16.30 -3.42
CA ARG A 218 4.40 -17.60 -4.07
C ARG A 218 3.19 -17.82 -4.96
N HIS A 219 3.42 -18.02 -6.24
CA HIS A 219 2.36 -18.35 -7.18
C HIS A 219 2.03 -19.85 -7.06
N LEU A 220 0.76 -20.16 -6.82
CA LEU A 220 0.27 -21.53 -6.82
C LEU A 220 -0.25 -21.87 -8.22
N ALA A 221 0.61 -22.46 -9.04
CA ALA A 221 0.23 -23.00 -10.34
C ALA A 221 -0.36 -24.40 -10.16
N GLY A 222 -1.47 -24.71 -10.84
CA GLY A 222 -2.10 -26.03 -10.85
C GLY A 222 -1.78 -26.84 -12.09
N SER A 223 -1.59 -26.18 -13.25
CA SER A 223 -1.33 -26.86 -14.52
C SER A 223 0.13 -26.80 -14.96
N PHE A 224 0.50 -27.67 -15.90
CA PHE A 224 1.84 -27.66 -16.51
C PHE A 224 2.17 -26.29 -17.15
N TRP A 225 1.23 -25.72 -17.89
CA TRP A 225 1.44 -24.45 -18.58
C TRP A 225 1.52 -23.27 -17.62
N GLU A 226 0.76 -23.28 -16.53
CA GLU A 226 0.90 -22.28 -15.47
C GLU A 226 2.30 -22.31 -14.84
N HIS A 227 2.84 -23.50 -14.57
CA HIS A 227 4.21 -23.64 -14.05
C HIS A 227 5.29 -23.16 -15.01
N ALA A 228 5.05 -23.23 -16.33
CA ALA A 228 5.99 -22.75 -17.33
C ALA A 228 5.89 -21.23 -17.53
N VAL A 229 4.67 -20.69 -17.59
CA VAL A 229 4.39 -19.30 -18.01
C VAL A 229 4.45 -18.33 -16.84
N ILE A 230 3.90 -18.68 -15.67
CA ILE A 230 3.80 -17.74 -14.55
C ILE A 230 5.18 -17.28 -14.05
N PRO A 231 6.20 -18.16 -13.87
CA PRO A 231 7.53 -17.71 -13.48
C PRO A 231 8.19 -16.81 -14.52
N LEU A 232 7.94 -17.05 -15.81
CA LEU A 232 8.44 -16.20 -16.88
C LEU A 232 7.81 -14.80 -16.83
N CYS A 233 6.48 -14.72 -16.68
CA CYS A 233 5.78 -13.45 -16.49
C CYS A 233 6.30 -12.72 -15.25
N GLY A 234 6.46 -13.43 -14.13
CA GLY A 234 7.01 -12.88 -12.89
C GLY A 234 8.44 -12.35 -13.06
N ALA A 235 9.30 -13.07 -13.78
CA ALA A 235 10.66 -12.64 -14.08
C ALA A 235 10.69 -11.40 -14.98
N ILE A 236 9.82 -11.32 -15.99
CA ILE A 236 9.71 -10.14 -16.86
C ILE A 236 9.30 -8.91 -16.03
N ILE A 237 8.31 -9.06 -15.14
CA ILE A 237 7.88 -7.98 -14.24
C ILE A 237 9.04 -7.56 -13.33
N ALA A 238 9.72 -8.52 -12.70
CA ALA A 238 10.83 -8.23 -11.80
C ALA A 238 12.04 -7.59 -12.48
N LEU A 239 12.24 -7.79 -13.78
CA LEU A 239 13.31 -7.13 -14.55
C LEU A 239 12.94 -5.71 -14.99
N TRP A 240 11.67 -5.36 -14.96
CA TRP A 240 11.17 -4.05 -15.38
C TRP A 240 11.14 -3.00 -14.27
N PHE A 241 11.26 -3.43 -13.00
CA PHE A 241 11.31 -2.59 -11.81
C PHE A 241 12.67 -2.71 -11.12
#